data_AF-A0A0J7JZP7-F1
#
_entry.id   AF-A0A0J7JZP7-F1
#
_cell.length_a   1.000
_cell.length_b   1.000
_cell.length_c   1.000
_cell.angle_alpha   90.00
_cell.angle_beta   90.00
_cell.angle_gamma   90.00
#
_symmetry.space_group_name_H-M   'P 1'
#
loop_
_entity.id
_entity.type
_entity.pdbx_description
1 polymer ?
#
loop_
_entity_poly.entity_id
_entity_poly.type
_entity_poly.pdbx_seq_one_letter_code
_entity_poly.pdbx_strand_id
1 'polypeptide(L)'
;MGVLGVVKKTRHIFIVGRTRIHIDNVDDLGNFIELEVMMRSGDKNIMDCDRETAEKIAADLIQALSIKEEDLIAEAYIDLLNRKNNPNMMDLTFSTDAK
;
A
#
# COMPACT_ATOMS: atom_id res chain seq x y z
N MET A 1 -14.69 18.28 11.85
CA MET A 1 -14.21 17.73 10.57
C MET A 1 -12.98 18.53 10.18
N GLY A 2 -11.78 18.03 10.50
CA GLY A 2 -10.52 18.70 10.17
C GLY A 2 -9.92 18.09 8.91
N VAL A 3 -9.40 18.93 8.01
CA VAL A 3 -8.60 18.47 6.87
C VAL A 3 -7.14 18.40 7.34
N LEU A 4 -6.55 17.22 7.31
CA LEU A 4 -5.14 17.01 7.68
C LEU A 4 -4.17 17.42 6.57
N GLY A 5 -4.62 17.42 5.32
CA GLY A 5 -3.83 17.82 4.15
C GLY A 5 -4.54 17.48 2.84
N VAL A 6 -3.98 17.93 1.71
CA VAL A 6 -4.45 17.61 0.36
C VAL A 6 -3.34 16.85 -0.36
N VAL A 7 -3.64 15.65 -0.86
CA VAL A 7 -2.72 14.82 -1.63
C VAL A 7 -3.13 14.85 -3.10
N LYS A 8 -2.23 15.29 -3.98
CA LYS A 8 -2.41 15.18 -5.43
C LYS A 8 -1.63 13.98 -5.92
N LYS A 9 -2.28 13.13 -6.73
CA LYS A 9 -1.65 11.96 -7.32
C LYS A 9 -2.23 11.58 -8.66
N THR A 10 -1.39 11.02 -9.51
CA THR A 10 -1.79 10.38 -10.78
C THR A 10 -1.71 8.86 -10.60
N ARG A 11 -2.83 8.17 -10.78
CA ARG A 11 -2.96 6.73 -10.58
C ARG A 11 -3.13 6.01 -11.91
N HIS A 12 -2.29 5.02 -12.17
CA HIS A 12 -2.48 4.04 -13.23
C HIS A 12 -2.91 2.71 -12.60
N ILE A 13 -4.01 2.14 -13.09
CA ILE A 13 -4.55 0.89 -12.59
C ILE A 13 -4.32 -0.19 -13.64
N PHE A 14 -3.66 -1.26 -13.25
CA PHE A 14 -3.51 -2.47 -14.06
C PHE A 14 -4.18 -3.63 -13.34
N ILE A 15 -4.82 -4.51 -14.11
CA ILE A 15 -5.46 -5.71 -13.58
C ILE A 15 -4.77 -6.90 -14.25
N VAL A 16 -4.09 -7.70 -13.44
CA VAL A 16 -3.40 -8.92 -13.89
C VAL A 16 -4.04 -10.10 -13.18
N GLY A 17 -4.88 -10.84 -13.89
CA GLY A 17 -5.66 -11.93 -13.31
C GLY A 17 -6.58 -11.42 -12.19
N ARG A 18 -6.32 -11.83 -10.95
CA ARG A 18 -7.06 -11.43 -9.74
C ARG A 18 -6.37 -10.36 -8.90
N THR A 19 -5.26 -9.83 -9.38
CA THR A 19 -4.49 -8.80 -8.69
C THR A 19 -4.70 -7.45 -9.34
N ARG A 20 -5.00 -6.45 -8.53
CA ARG A 20 -4.98 -5.05 -8.94
C ARG A 20 -3.65 -4.43 -8.56
N ILE A 21 -3.04 -3.79 -9.53
CA ILE A 21 -1.78 -3.08 -9.38
C ILE A 21 -2.09 -1.60 -9.54
N HIS A 22 -1.89 -0.82 -8.49
CA HIS A 22 -1.98 0.64 -8.57
C HIS A 22 -0.58 1.21 -8.64
N ILE A 23 -0.29 1.98 -9.68
CA ILE A 23 0.94 2.76 -9.79
C ILE A 23 0.56 4.22 -9.57
N ASP A 24 0.91 4.71 -8.39
CA ASP A 24 0.58 6.05 -7.92
C ASP A 24 1.82 6.93 -7.98
N ASN A 25 1.78 7.97 -8.82
CA ASN A 25 2.74 9.06 -8.72
C ASN A 25 2.13 10.17 -7.87
N VAL A 26 2.66 10.36 -6.67
CA VAL A 26 2.18 11.32 -5.68
C VAL A 26 3.07 12.56 -5.72
N ASP A 27 2.45 13.72 -5.95
CA ASP A 27 3.15 15.00 -5.94
C ASP A 27 3.86 15.17 -4.59
N ASP A 28 5.13 15.57 -4.63
CA ASP A 28 6.02 15.77 -3.47
C ASP A 28 6.38 14.52 -2.67
N LEU A 29 5.95 13.32 -3.04
CA LEU A 29 6.28 12.08 -2.33
C LEU A 29 6.97 11.03 -3.21
N GLY A 30 6.70 11.05 -4.53
CA GLY A 30 7.34 10.17 -5.50
C GLY A 30 6.42 9.08 -6.02
N ASN A 31 7.01 8.00 -6.52
CA ASN A 31 6.27 6.89 -7.14
C ASN A 31 6.03 5.78 -6.12
N PHE A 32 4.82 5.25 -6.13
CA PHE A 32 4.36 4.18 -5.27
C PHE A 32 3.69 3.10 -6.09
N ILE A 33 3.82 1.87 -5.63
CA ILE A 33 3.12 0.73 -6.19
C ILE A 33 2.36 0.01 -5.09
N GLU A 34 1.09 -0.27 -5.33
CA GLU A 34 0.20 -0.99 -4.43
C GLU A 34 -0.30 -2.25 -5.14
N LEU A 35 -0.20 -3.39 -4.48
CA LEU A 35 -0.60 -4.69 -4.99
C LEU A 35 -1.75 -5.22 -4.13
N GLU A 36 -2.95 -5.31 -4.70
CA GLU A 36 -4.13 -5.83 -4.02
C GLU A 36 -4.56 -7.16 -4.67
N VAL A 37 -4.27 -8.27 -3.99
CA VAL A 37 -4.72 -9.59 -4.42
C VAL A 37 -6.13 -9.83 -3.89
N MET A 38 -7.09 -10.00 -4.80
CA MET A 38 -8.46 -10.31 -4.38
C MET A 38 -8.57 -11.73 -3.89
N MET A 39 -8.87 -11.87 -2.59
CA MET A 39 -9.14 -13.16 -1.95
C MET A 39 -10.51 -13.73 -2.34
N ARG A 40 -11.48 -12.85 -2.60
CA ARG A 40 -12.86 -13.21 -2.93
C ARG A 40 -13.29 -12.45 -4.17
N SER A 41 -13.61 -13.16 -5.25
CA SER A 41 -14.24 -12.52 -6.40
C SER A 41 -15.75 -12.55 -6.23
N GLY A 42 -16.43 -11.43 -6.50
CA GLY A 42 -17.89 -11.43 -6.67
C GLY A 42 -18.35 -12.21 -7.91
N ASP A 43 -17.40 -12.66 -8.72
CA ASP A 43 -17.62 -13.45 -9.93
C ASP A 43 -17.57 -14.95 -9.60
N LYS A 44 -18.66 -15.67 -9.92
CA LYS A 44 -18.87 -17.09 -9.55
C LYS A 44 -17.87 -18.06 -10.20
N ASN A 45 -17.08 -17.56 -11.15
CA ASN A 45 -16.10 -18.33 -11.91
C ASN A 45 -14.68 -18.28 -11.34
N ILE A 46 -14.42 -17.45 -10.33
CA ILE A 46 -13.12 -17.39 -9.67
C ILE A 46 -13.26 -18.04 -8.30
N MET A 47 -12.55 -19.15 -8.09
CA MET A 47 -12.52 -19.84 -6.80
C MET A 47 -11.98 -18.92 -5.70
N ASP A 48 -12.54 -19.06 -4.49
CA ASP A 48 -12.01 -18.40 -3.30
C ASP A 48 -10.50 -18.70 -3.19
N CYS A 49 -9.71 -17.66 -2.93
CA CYS A 49 -8.26 -17.78 -2.83
C CYS A 49 -7.87 -17.91 -1.36
N ASP A 50 -7.19 -19.00 -1.01
CA ASP A 50 -6.60 -19.16 0.31
C ASP A 50 -5.50 -18.11 0.55
N ARG A 51 -5.27 -17.80 1.83
CA ARG A 51 -4.25 -16.83 2.27
C ARG A 51 -2.86 -17.17 1.72
N GLU A 52 -2.47 -18.44 1.77
CA GLU A 52 -1.16 -18.91 1.27
C GLU A 52 -1.01 -18.68 -0.24
N THR A 53 -2.09 -18.90 -1.01
CA THR A 53 -2.09 -18.68 -2.45
C THR A 53 -2.01 -17.18 -2.77
N ALA A 54 -2.70 -16.34 -2.01
CA ALA A 54 -2.63 -14.89 -2.16
C ALA A 54 -1.24 -14.34 -1.85
N GLU A 55 -0.59 -14.85 -0.80
CA GLU A 55 0.79 -14.50 -0.44
C GLU A 55 1.77 -14.90 -1.55
N LYS A 56 1.63 -16.09 -2.15
CA LYS A 56 2.45 -16.51 -3.30
C LYS A 56 2.27 -15.60 -4.51
N ILE A 57 1.03 -15.27 -4.86
CA ILE A 57 0.73 -14.35 -5.98
C ILE A 57 1.36 -12.97 -5.72
N ALA A 58 1.27 -12.46 -4.49
CA ALA A 58 1.90 -11.19 -4.13
C ALA A 58 3.43 -11.28 -4.26
N ALA A 59 4.05 -12.34 -3.76
CA ALA A 59 5.49 -12.57 -3.86
C ALA A 59 5.97 -12.68 -5.32
N ASP A 60 5.24 -13.42 -6.16
CA ASP A 60 5.53 -13.56 -7.59
C ASP A 60 5.46 -12.19 -8.30
N LEU A 61 4.48 -11.36 -7.96
CA LEU A 61 4.35 -10.02 -8.53
C LEU A 61 5.45 -9.07 -8.07
N ILE A 62 5.82 -9.11 -6.78
CA ILE A 62 6.96 -8.35 -6.25
C ILE A 62 8.24 -8.72 -7.01
N GLN A 63 8.48 -10.02 -7.19
CA GLN A 63 9.63 -10.51 -7.94
C GLN A 63 9.57 -10.12 -9.42
N ALA A 64 8.42 -10.26 -10.08
CA ALA A 64 8.24 -9.90 -11.49
C ALA A 64 8.42 -8.40 -11.74
N LEU A 65 8.01 -7.57 -10.79
CA LEU A 65 8.18 -6.11 -10.84
C LEU A 65 9.57 -5.67 -10.35
N SER A 66 10.43 -6.60 -9.95
CA SER A 66 11.76 -6.33 -9.37
C SER A 66 11.71 -5.36 -8.18
N ILE A 67 10.62 -5.41 -7.41
CA ILE A 67 10.46 -4.64 -6.18
C ILE A 67 11.25 -5.36 -5.09
N LYS A 68 12.12 -4.64 -4.38
CA LYS A 68 12.85 -5.24 -3.27
C LYS A 68 11.99 -5.20 -2.01
N GLU A 69 12.25 -6.13 -1.09
CA GLU A 69 11.57 -6.11 0.22
C GLU A 69 11.86 -4.81 0.99
N GLU A 70 13.03 -4.19 0.76
CA GLU A 70 13.41 -2.88 1.32
C GLU A 70 12.47 -1.74 0.89
N ASP A 71 11.84 -1.87 -0.28
CA ASP A 71 10.96 -0.86 -0.87
C ASP A 71 9.50 -1.07 -0.44
N LEU A 72 9.21 -2.10 0.36
CA LEU A 72 7.87 -2.36 0.89
C LEU A 72 7.55 -1.39 2.01
N ILE A 73 6.63 -0.46 1.73
CA ILE A 73 6.15 0.52 2.70
C ILE A 73 4.76 0.11 3.18
N ALA A 74 4.62 -0.08 4.49
CA ALA A 74 3.33 -0.41 5.13
C ALA A 74 2.55 0.84 5.62
N GLU A 75 3.14 2.04 5.47
CA GLU A 75 2.55 3.31 5.93
C GLU A 75 1.66 3.95 4.84
N ALA A 76 0.62 4.70 5.24
CA ALA A 76 -0.24 5.41 4.29
C ALA A 76 0.44 6.70 3.76
N TYR A 77 0.06 7.14 2.56
CA TYR A 77 0.67 8.34 1.92
C TYR A 77 0.62 9.60 2.79
N ILE A 78 -0.43 9.77 3.59
CA ILE A 78 -0.60 10.96 4.44
C ILE A 78 0.36 10.97 5.63
N ASP A 79 0.72 9.79 6.15
CA ASP A 79 1.68 9.65 7.24
C ASP A 79 3.08 9.97 6.74
N LEU A 80 3.43 9.48 5.54
CA LEU A 80 4.69 9.81 4.86
C LEU A 80 4.79 11.31 4.55
N LEU A 81 3.72 11.94 4.06
CA LEU A 81 3.67 13.38 3.82
C LEU A 81 3.79 14.18 5.11
N ASN A 82 3.15 13.76 6.20
CA ASN A 82 3.27 14.40 7.49
C ASN A 82 4.70 14.30 8.05
N ARG A 83 5.36 13.13 7.91
CA ARG A 83 6.76 12.94 8.32
C ARG A 83 7.71 13.83 7.51
N LYS A 84 7.47 13.99 6.21
CA LYS A 84 8.26 14.88 5.34
C LYS A 84 8.04 16.36 5.65
N ASN A 85 6.79 16.76 5.88
CA ASN A 85 6.44 18.16 6.19
C ASN A 85 6.78 18.55 7.63
N ASN A 86 6.95 17.58 8.53
CA ASN A 86 7.29 17.84 9.93
C ASN A 86 8.34 16.84 10.43
N PRO A 87 9.63 17.03 10.09
CA PRO A 87 10.71 16.09 10.41
C PRO A 87 11.01 15.93 11.92
N ASN A 88 10.32 16.68 12.79
CA ASN A 88 10.53 16.69 14.24
C ASN A 88 9.43 15.97 15.06
N MET A 89 8.47 15.30 14.41
CA MET A 89 7.44 14.53 15.11
C MET A 89 7.93 13.09 15.32
N MET A 90 8.87 12.91 16.25
CA MET A 90 9.10 11.59 16.87
C MET A 90 7.81 11.15 17.55
N ASP A 91 7.41 9.91 17.32
CA ASP A 91 6.25 9.23 17.90
C ASP A 91 5.98 9.64 19.36
N LEU A 92 4.91 10.38 19.58
CA LEU A 92 4.33 10.62 20.90
C LEU A 92 3.34 9.51 21.29
N THR A 93 3.54 8.29 20.79
CA THR A 93 2.75 7.11 21.17
C THR A 93 3.59 6.08 21.91
N PHE A 94 4.31 6.52 22.95
CA PHE A 94 4.51 5.66 24.12
C PHE A 94 3.27 5.80 25.01
N SER A 95 2.24 4.99 24.76
CA SER A 95 1.28 4.63 25.80
C SER A 95 1.65 3.24 26.31
N THR A 96 2.71 3.21 27.13
CA THR A 96 2.79 2.24 28.22
C THR A 96 2.09 2.87 29.41
N ASP A 97 0.78 2.67 29.54
CA ASP A 97 0.17 2.69 30.87
C ASP A 97 0.34 1.29 31.46
N ALA A 98 1.45 1.14 32.18
CA ALA A 98 1.57 0.14 33.22
C ALA A 98 0.67 0.56 34.38
N LYS A 99 -0.39 -0.20 34.61
CA LYS A 99 -0.84 -0.52 35.96
C LYS A 99 -1.54 -1.87 36.00
#